data_AF-B4EG63-F1
#
_entry.id   AF-B4EG63-F1
#
_cell.length_a   1.000
_cell.length_b   1.000
_cell.length_c   1.000
_cell.angle_alpha   90.00
_cell.angle_beta   90.00
_cell.angle_gamma   90.00
#
_symmetry.space_group_name_H-M   'P 1'
#
loop_
_entity.id
_entity.type
_entity.pdbx_description
1 polymer ?
#
loop_
_entity_poly.entity_id
_entity_poly.type
_entity_poly.pdbx_seq_one_letter_code
_entity_poly.pdbx_strand_id
1 'polypeptide(L)'
;MKKLVLLAMLVSGAASAQDAYVMFKGSPATENVSAERYIYVLFKNKPCKLPIANAPYMHKAAIFNTENPDIGCWGKTLDASNAEVLIIGPHGHKSTAALTEFYSATLDKDGTGHLKGRAMSFDEYFSNIKKSQHRSD
;
A
#
# COMPACT_ATOMS: atom_id res chain seq x y z
N MET A 1 -10.53 1.79 57.15
CA MET A 1 -10.66 0.56 56.33
C MET A 1 -10.71 0.98 54.86
N LYS A 2 -9.67 0.64 54.08
CA LYS A 2 -9.47 1.10 52.70
C LYS A 2 -10.44 0.39 51.75
N LYS A 3 -11.34 1.16 51.11
CA LYS A 3 -12.17 0.69 50.00
C LYS A 3 -11.30 0.60 48.75
N LEU A 4 -11.00 -0.63 48.31
CA LEU A 4 -10.33 -0.90 47.05
C LEU A 4 -11.35 -0.77 45.92
N VAL A 5 -11.21 0.27 45.10
CA VAL A 5 -11.93 0.42 43.84
C VAL A 5 -11.12 -0.29 42.76
N LEU A 6 -11.65 -1.42 42.25
CA LEU A 6 -11.12 -2.11 41.08
C LEU A 6 -11.68 -1.45 39.82
N LEU A 7 -10.89 -0.58 39.17
CA LEU A 7 -11.12 -0.13 37.80
C LEU A 7 -10.66 -1.25 36.85
N ALA A 8 -11.60 -2.03 36.32
CA ALA A 8 -11.33 -2.92 35.19
C ALA A 8 -11.23 -2.09 33.91
N MET A 9 -10.01 -1.75 33.48
CA MET A 9 -9.76 -1.19 32.16
C MET A 9 -9.93 -2.31 31.12
N LEU A 10 -11.08 -2.33 30.46
CA LEU A 10 -11.25 -2.99 29.16
C LEU A 10 -10.40 -2.25 28.13
N VAL A 11 -9.15 -2.68 27.96
CA VAL A 11 -8.33 -2.25 26.83
C VAL A 11 -8.87 -2.99 25.60
N SER A 12 -9.88 -2.41 24.96
CA SER A 12 -10.30 -2.78 23.62
C SER A 12 -9.12 -2.54 22.69
N GLY A 13 -8.31 -3.58 22.46
CA GLY A 13 -7.20 -3.54 21.53
C GLY A 13 -7.76 -3.23 20.15
N ALA A 14 -7.60 -2.00 19.68
CA ALA A 14 -7.96 -1.62 18.32
C ALA A 14 -7.26 -2.61 17.38
N ALA A 15 -8.05 -3.40 16.65
CA ALA A 15 -7.54 -4.16 15.53
C ALA A 15 -6.94 -3.14 14.56
N SER A 16 -5.61 -3.04 14.53
CA SER A 16 -4.91 -2.09 13.67
C SER A 16 -4.97 -2.60 12.23
N ALA A 17 -6.10 -2.42 11.57
CA ALA A 17 -6.23 -2.62 10.14
C ALA A 17 -5.22 -1.72 9.42
N GLN A 18 -4.51 -2.27 8.43
CA GLN A 18 -3.48 -1.53 7.70
C GLN A 18 -3.98 -1.15 6.32
N ASP A 19 -4.11 0.15 6.04
CA ASP A 19 -4.44 0.61 4.69
C ASP A 19 -3.25 0.42 3.74
N ALA A 20 -3.53 -0.22 2.59
CA ALA A 20 -2.54 -0.53 1.58
C ALA A 20 -3.11 -0.37 0.15
N TYR A 21 -2.22 -0.31 -0.83
CA TYR A 21 -2.54 -0.67 -2.21
C TYR A 21 -2.04 -2.08 -2.47
N VAL A 22 -2.88 -2.94 -3.02
CA VAL A 22 -2.55 -4.34 -3.29
C VAL A 22 -2.63 -4.63 -4.79
N MET A 23 -1.61 -5.29 -5.29
CA MET A 23 -1.60 -5.95 -6.60
C MET A 23 -1.55 -7.45 -6.35
N PHE A 24 -2.38 -8.21 -7.07
CA PHE A 24 -2.51 -9.65 -6.85
C PHE A 24 -2.74 -10.41 -8.16
N LYS A 25 -2.50 -11.72 -8.12
CA LYS A 25 -2.65 -12.63 -9.26
C LYS A 25 -4.13 -12.85 -9.58
N GLY A 26 -4.47 -12.70 -10.86
CA GLY A 26 -5.82 -12.91 -11.38
C GLY A 26 -6.80 -11.81 -10.97
N SER A 27 -8.05 -11.93 -11.42
CA SER A 27 -9.11 -10.98 -11.08
C SER A 27 -9.64 -11.20 -9.66
N PRO A 28 -10.15 -10.15 -8.99
CA PRO A 28 -10.87 -10.32 -7.74
C PRO A 28 -12.17 -11.09 -8.02
N ALA A 29 -12.29 -12.30 -7.48
CA ALA A 29 -13.54 -13.07 -7.53
C ALA A 29 -14.51 -12.64 -6.42
N THR A 30 -13.99 -12.01 -5.36
CA THR A 30 -14.70 -11.51 -4.19
C THR A 30 -14.03 -10.23 -3.70
N GLU A 31 -14.64 -9.56 -2.72
CA GLU A 31 -14.06 -8.38 -2.04
C GLU A 31 -12.87 -8.73 -1.12
N ASN A 32 -12.59 -10.01 -0.90
CA ASN A 32 -11.51 -10.47 -0.03
C ASN A 32 -10.40 -11.14 -0.86
N VAL A 33 -9.15 -10.79 -0.58
CA VAL A 33 -7.98 -11.37 -1.23
C VAL A 33 -7.06 -11.93 -0.17
N SER A 34 -6.76 -13.23 -0.31
CA SER A 34 -5.85 -13.93 0.58
C SER A 34 -4.38 -13.62 0.26
N ALA A 35 -3.53 -13.71 1.29
CA ALA A 35 -2.15 -13.24 1.26
C ALA A 35 -1.27 -13.91 0.19
N GLU A 36 -1.51 -15.19 -0.12
CA GLU A 36 -0.76 -15.96 -1.12
C GLU A 36 -0.96 -15.47 -2.56
N ARG A 37 -1.98 -14.64 -2.80
CA ARG A 37 -2.27 -14.10 -4.13
C ARG A 37 -1.52 -12.81 -4.41
N TYR A 38 -0.93 -12.16 -3.40
CA TYR A 38 -0.27 -10.88 -3.61
C TYR A 38 0.94 -10.97 -4.53
N ILE A 39 1.15 -9.89 -5.28
CA ILE A 39 2.36 -9.58 -6.04
C ILE A 39 3.09 -8.43 -5.31
N TYR A 40 2.33 -7.40 -4.94
CA TYR A 40 2.80 -6.28 -4.14
C TYR A 40 1.77 -5.84 -3.11
N VAL A 41 2.25 -5.45 -1.93
CA VAL A 41 1.47 -4.75 -0.91
C VAL A 41 2.20 -3.45 -0.55
N LEU A 42 1.59 -2.33 -0.92
CA LEU A 42 2.14 -0.99 -0.73
C LEU A 42 1.44 -0.33 0.46
N PHE A 43 2.05 -0.38 1.64
CA PHE A 43 1.46 0.17 2.86
C PHE A 43 1.42 1.70 2.78
N LYS A 44 0.27 2.33 3.02
CA LYS A 44 0.11 3.79 2.87
C LYS A 44 0.73 4.57 4.04
N ASN A 45 0.66 4.01 5.24
CA ASN A 45 0.99 4.71 6.49
C ASN A 45 2.16 4.06 7.26
N LYS A 46 2.89 3.13 6.64
CA LYS A 46 4.06 2.49 7.26
C LYS A 46 5.33 3.10 6.65
N PRO A 47 6.24 3.67 7.46
CA PRO A 47 7.46 4.26 6.92
C PRO A 47 8.39 3.19 6.32
N CYS A 48 9.09 3.55 5.26
CA CYS A 48 10.23 2.79 4.75
C CYS A 48 11.31 2.64 5.83
N LYS A 49 11.90 1.44 5.95
CA LYS A 49 12.99 1.15 6.90
C LYS A 49 14.33 0.86 6.24
N LEU A 50 14.38 0.85 4.91
CA LEU A 50 15.64 0.72 4.18
C LEU A 50 16.47 2.02 4.31
N PRO A 51 17.80 1.94 4.36
CA PRO A 51 18.69 3.10 4.53
C PRO A 51 18.85 3.87 3.20
N ILE A 52 17.74 4.35 2.64
CA ILE A 52 17.74 5.13 1.39
C ILE A 52 17.96 6.59 1.75
N ALA A 53 19.07 7.16 1.26
CA ALA A 53 19.39 8.56 1.49
C ALA A 53 18.28 9.49 0.96
N ASN A 54 17.92 10.51 1.75
CA ASN A 54 16.99 11.57 1.38
C ASN A 54 15.60 11.11 0.90
N ALA A 55 15.08 10.00 1.45
CA ALA A 55 13.79 9.42 1.04
C ALA A 55 12.72 9.40 2.16
N PRO A 56 12.43 10.54 2.84
CA PRO A 56 11.51 10.54 3.99
C PRO A 56 10.05 10.24 3.62
N TYR A 57 9.69 10.40 2.35
CA TYR A 57 8.34 10.16 1.82
C TYR A 57 8.15 8.75 1.24
N MET A 58 9.14 7.87 1.39
CA MET A 58 8.96 6.47 1.00
C MET A 58 8.29 5.67 2.12
N HIS A 59 7.44 4.75 1.71
CA HIS A 59 6.66 3.88 2.57
C HIS A 59 7.07 2.43 2.42
N LYS A 60 6.69 1.58 3.37
CA LYS A 60 6.98 0.14 3.32
C LYS A 60 6.25 -0.52 2.14
N ALA A 61 6.97 -1.35 1.39
CA ALA A 61 6.40 -2.31 0.45
C ALA A 61 6.68 -3.73 0.94
N ALA A 62 5.72 -4.64 0.78
CA ALA A 62 5.99 -6.07 0.77
C ALA A 62 5.89 -6.59 -0.66
N ILE A 63 6.89 -7.37 -1.07
CA ILE A 63 7.13 -7.82 -2.42
C ILE A 63 6.99 -9.34 -2.43
N PHE A 64 6.09 -9.85 -3.24
CA PHE A 64 5.78 -11.28 -3.34
C PHE A 64 6.11 -11.85 -4.72
N ASN A 65 6.65 -11.01 -5.62
CA ASN A 65 7.09 -11.41 -6.96
C ASN A 65 8.53 -11.97 -6.99
N THR A 66 8.92 -12.63 -5.90
CA THR A 66 10.25 -13.18 -5.65
C THR A 66 10.10 -14.57 -5.05
N GLU A 67 11.17 -15.38 -5.07
CA GLU A 67 11.13 -16.74 -4.50
C GLU A 67 10.73 -16.73 -3.00
N ASN A 68 11.23 -15.74 -2.26
CA ASN A 68 10.86 -15.48 -0.88
C ASN A 68 10.29 -14.06 -0.76
N PRO A 69 9.18 -13.84 -0.03
CA PRO A 69 8.64 -12.51 0.18
C PRO A 69 9.67 -11.57 0.80
N ASP A 70 9.73 -10.35 0.27
CA ASP A 70 10.75 -9.37 0.63
C ASP A 70 10.14 -8.05 1.09
N ILE A 71 10.90 -7.24 1.81
CA ILE A 71 10.51 -5.92 2.28
C ILE A 71 11.30 -4.84 1.54
N GLY A 72 10.55 -4.08 0.76
CA GLY A 72 11.05 -2.92 0.03
C GLY A 72 10.50 -1.61 0.56
N CYS A 73 10.71 -0.58 -0.25
CA CYS A 73 10.11 0.72 -0.09
C CYS A 73 9.42 1.14 -1.38
N TRP A 74 8.36 1.93 -1.27
CA TRP A 74 7.68 2.50 -2.43
C TRP A 74 7.35 3.98 -2.25
N GLY A 75 7.12 4.67 -3.36
CA GLY A 75 6.60 6.03 -3.40
C GLY A 75 6.02 6.35 -4.77
N LYS A 76 5.14 7.34 -4.85
CA LYS A 76 4.67 7.89 -6.13
C LYS A 76 5.80 8.68 -6.80
N THR A 77 5.90 8.59 -8.12
CA THR A 77 6.84 9.43 -8.89
C THR A 77 6.18 10.76 -9.25
N LEU A 78 6.90 11.58 -10.03
CA LEU A 78 6.39 12.84 -10.57
C LEU A 78 5.67 12.65 -11.91
N ASP A 79 5.37 11.41 -12.30
CA ASP A 79 4.67 11.12 -13.54
C ASP A 79 3.34 11.89 -13.63
N ALA A 80 3.05 12.42 -14.81
CA ALA A 80 1.92 13.30 -15.07
C ALA A 80 0.57 12.67 -14.75
N SER A 81 0.46 11.34 -14.82
CA SER A 81 -0.77 10.63 -14.47
C SER A 81 -1.03 10.54 -12.97
N ASN A 82 -0.02 10.82 -12.13
CA ASN A 82 0.03 10.47 -10.71
C ASN A 82 -0.16 8.97 -10.40
N ALA A 83 -0.13 8.11 -11.41
CA ALA A 83 -0.34 6.67 -11.24
C ALA A 83 0.97 5.93 -11.02
N GLU A 84 2.09 6.41 -11.57
CA GLU A 84 3.34 5.69 -11.46
C GLU A 84 3.85 5.66 -10.02
N VAL A 85 4.21 4.46 -9.56
CA VAL A 85 4.93 4.22 -8.32
C VAL A 85 6.28 3.61 -8.62
N LEU A 86 7.28 4.01 -7.84
CA LEU A 86 8.58 3.38 -7.79
C LEU A 86 8.61 2.44 -6.58
N ILE A 87 9.03 1.20 -6.80
CA ILE A 87 9.25 0.17 -5.79
C ILE A 87 10.75 -0.17 -5.78
N ILE A 88 11.37 -0.14 -4.61
CA ILE A 88 12.78 -0.43 -4.38
C ILE A 88 12.87 -1.57 -3.38
N GLY A 89 13.39 -2.73 -3.78
CA GLY A 89 13.62 -3.83 -2.85
C GLY A 89 14.88 -3.64 -1.99
N PRO A 90 15.17 -4.56 -1.05
CA PRO A 90 16.23 -4.36 -0.06
C PRO A 90 17.64 -4.30 -0.65
N HIS A 91 17.84 -4.89 -1.83
CA HIS A 91 19.13 -4.89 -2.54
C HIS A 91 19.23 -3.77 -3.60
N GLY A 92 18.31 -2.80 -3.58
CA GLY A 92 18.34 -1.65 -4.47
C GLY A 92 17.80 -1.91 -5.88
N HIS A 93 17.27 -3.11 -6.15
CA HIS A 93 16.54 -3.38 -7.39
C HIS A 93 15.31 -2.47 -7.48
N LYS A 94 15.06 -1.93 -8.66
CA LYS A 94 14.00 -0.95 -8.91
C LYS A 94 12.96 -1.55 -9.86
N SER A 95 11.69 -1.32 -9.55
CA SER A 95 10.56 -1.66 -10.40
C SER A 95 9.58 -0.48 -10.39
N THR A 96 8.92 -0.24 -11.51
CA THR A 96 7.80 0.71 -11.59
C THR A 96 6.50 -0.04 -11.85
N ALA A 97 5.40 0.53 -11.39
CA ALA A 97 4.05 0.03 -11.65
C ALA A 97 3.06 1.20 -11.66
N ALA A 98 1.87 1.01 -12.24
CA ALA A 98 0.82 2.03 -12.21
C ALA A 98 -0.24 1.70 -11.15
N LEU A 99 -0.68 2.69 -10.37
CA LEU A 99 -1.77 2.55 -9.39
C LEU A 99 -3.10 2.10 -10.03
N THR A 100 -3.25 2.25 -11.35
CA THR A 100 -4.38 1.68 -12.08
C THR A 100 -4.40 0.15 -12.02
N GLU A 101 -3.28 -0.52 -11.77
CA GLU A 101 -3.16 -1.97 -11.61
C GLU A 101 -3.41 -2.44 -10.16
N PHE A 102 -3.54 -1.51 -9.22
CA PHE A 102 -3.72 -1.81 -7.81
C PHE A 102 -5.19 -1.63 -7.38
N TYR A 103 -5.53 -2.28 -6.28
CA TYR A 103 -6.73 -2.04 -5.50
C TYR A 103 -6.37 -1.38 -4.16
N SER A 104 -7.22 -0.48 -3.69
CA SER A 104 -7.16 0.00 -2.30
C SER A 104 -7.71 -1.10 -1.39
N ALA A 105 -7.02 -1.38 -0.29
CA ALA A 105 -7.44 -2.41 0.65
C ALA A 105 -7.14 -2.06 2.10
N THR A 106 -7.88 -2.67 3.03
CA THR A 106 -7.49 -2.83 4.44
C THR A 106 -7.01 -4.24 4.67
N LEU A 107 -5.86 -4.37 5.33
CA LEU A 107 -5.30 -5.67 5.68
C LEU A 107 -5.55 -6.00 7.14
N ASP A 108 -6.04 -7.21 7.36
CA ASP A 108 -6.13 -7.85 8.66
C ASP A 108 -4.76 -8.34 9.15
N LYS A 109 -4.72 -8.83 10.40
CA LYS A 109 -3.48 -9.29 11.04
C LYS A 109 -2.87 -10.52 10.36
N ASP A 110 -3.71 -11.37 9.77
CA ASP A 110 -3.32 -12.56 9.01
C ASP A 110 -2.90 -12.22 7.56
N GLY A 111 -3.05 -10.97 7.15
CA GLY A 111 -2.75 -10.51 5.80
C GLY A 111 -3.93 -10.63 4.83
N THR A 112 -5.11 -11.06 5.28
CA THR A 112 -6.32 -11.01 4.46
C THR A 112 -6.65 -9.56 4.11
N GLY A 113 -6.84 -9.28 2.83
CA GLY A 113 -7.13 -7.94 2.34
C GLY A 113 -8.58 -7.77 1.94
N HIS A 114 -9.22 -6.74 2.50
CA HIS A 114 -10.56 -6.31 2.14
C HIS A 114 -10.47 -5.17 1.13
N LEU A 115 -10.84 -5.44 -0.11
CA LEU A 115 -10.78 -4.50 -1.22
C LEU A 115 -11.85 -3.41 -1.07
N LYS A 116 -11.46 -2.15 -1.27
CA LYS A 116 -12.32 -0.96 -1.24
C LYS A 116 -12.62 -0.40 -2.64
N GLY A 117 -12.12 -1.07 -3.69
CA GLY A 117 -12.13 -0.59 -5.07
C GLY A 117 -10.72 -0.38 -5.63
N ARG A 118 -10.64 0.09 -6.87
CA ARG A 118 -9.37 0.38 -7.56
C ARG A 118 -8.60 1.47 -6.80
N ALA A 119 -7.28 1.36 -6.76
CA ALA A 119 -6.42 2.39 -6.16
C ALA A 119 -6.45 3.69 -6.98
N MET A 120 -6.63 3.57 -8.30
CA MET A 120 -6.89 4.65 -9.24
C MET A 120 -7.76 4.12 -10.39
N SER A 121 -8.74 4.91 -10.85
CA SER A 121 -9.53 4.58 -12.04
C SER A 121 -8.81 5.03 -13.33
N PHE A 122 -9.18 4.45 -14.48
CA PHE A 122 -8.67 4.92 -15.77
C PHE A 122 -9.15 6.35 -16.09
N ASP A 123 -10.37 6.72 -15.69
CA ASP A 123 -10.86 8.08 -15.88
C ASP A 123 -10.04 9.10 -15.10
N GLU A 124 -9.65 8.77 -13.86
CA GLU A 124 -8.75 9.60 -13.05
C GLU A 124 -7.37 9.72 -13.70
N TYR A 125 -6.80 8.61 -14.17
CA TYR A 125 -5.55 8.56 -14.91
C TYR A 125 -5.58 9.52 -16.12
N PHE A 126 -6.58 9.40 -17.00
CA PHE A 126 -6.70 10.24 -18.19
C PHE A 126 -6.98 11.71 -17.84
N SER A 127 -7.76 11.98 -16.78
CA SER A 127 -8.00 13.33 -16.28
C SER A 127 -6.70 14.01 -15.84
N ASN A 128 -5.82 13.27 -15.15
CA ASN A 128 -4.54 13.80 -14.67
C ASN A 128 -3.61 14.16 -15.85
N ILE A 129 -3.50 13.27 -16.85
CA ILE A 129 -2.73 13.53 -18.07
C ILE A 129 -3.25 14.78 -18.82
N LYS A 130 -4.56 14.92 -18.96
CA LYS A 130 -5.13 16.11 -19.62
C LYS A 130 -4.82 17.39 -18.84
N LYS A 131 -4.93 17.36 -17.51
CA LYS A 131 -4.64 18.52 -16.65
C LYS A 131 -3.17 18.94 -16.71
N SER A 132 -2.24 18.00 -16.81
CA SER A 132 -0.81 18.33 -16.89
C SER A 132 -0.45 19.02 -18.20
N GLN A 133 -1.11 18.65 -19.31
CA GLN A 133 -0.89 19.28 -20.61
C GLN A 133 -1.31 20.76 -20.62
N HIS A 134 -2.40 21.11 -19.93
CA HIS A 134 -2.88 22.49 -19.82
C HIS A 134 -2.13 23.37 -18.81
N ARG A 135 -1.18 22.82 -18.05
CA ARG A 135 -0.32 23.61 -17.13
C ARG A 135 1.00 24.02 -17.77
N SER A 136 1.28 23.56 -18.98
CA SER A 136 2.51 23.82 -19.72
C SER A 136 2.40 25.03 -20.65
N ASP A 137 1.24 25.70 -20.67
CA ASP A 137 0.95 26.97 -21.36
C ASP A 137 0.94 28.14 -20.36
#